data_AF-A0A1Y4JNT6-F1
#
_entry.id   AF-A0A1Y4JNT6-F1
#
_cell.length_a   1.000
_cell.length_b   1.000
_cell.length_c   1.000
_cell.angle_alpha   90.00
_cell.angle_beta   90.00
_cell.angle_gamma   90.00
#
_symmetry.space_group_name_H-M   'P 1'
#
loop_
_entity.id
_entity.type
_entity.pdbx_description
1 polymer ?
#
loop_
_entity_poly.entity_id
_entity_poly.type
_entity_poly.pdbx_seq_one_letter_code
_entity_poly.pdbx_strand_id
1 'polypeptide(L)'
;MSIHEKYEKALQLYAETDLTGAEIAKECQVAVAGFRAYLYRYHRWLVLKRYGIKETEVPVKLRPKKGQRPSSHQKYKDAVAACDSLTYIRLNISEIARMFGVSETGLGNFLRLHYSDILERREKERMKRGIGDNKKRGARRHSVEMYDKAVKMYNTTEKTISEVAEDCKVSLGGLSQYMRFYHKAVIRKRSAEREKAKRHNRIGHPSGNGRKHIPEPETVEKYKKALELYKHTSMIVKDIVQQTGVPLEGFRYYLRTWHRDLMLERRGVNIATVDRDCIDLKQTKRYLKSSASKYADAIASLKAGSKSIQQAATNFGLHPETFRMYLKEHEPELAMRYGMMKTADGKYVSKLAAEKYAEAIRLYETTTENLKSIAQKLGLVYNSLGGYVRRNCPEAMERHQALLKNHRKH
;
A
#
# COMPACT_ATOMS: atom_id res chain seq x y z
N MET A 1 -19.57 32.52 28.20
CA MET A 1 -18.58 33.35 27.49
C MET A 1 -18.34 32.76 26.12
N SER A 2 -18.72 33.49 25.08
CA SER A 2 -18.47 33.14 23.68
C SER A 2 -16.97 33.07 23.41
N ILE A 3 -16.56 32.27 22.42
CA ILE A 3 -15.16 32.21 21.98
C ILE A 3 -14.67 33.58 21.49
N HIS A 4 -15.57 34.43 20.99
CA HIS A 4 -15.26 35.79 20.55
C HIS A 4 -14.96 36.72 21.73
N GLU A 5 -15.81 36.72 22.75
CA GLU A 5 -15.62 37.48 24.01
C GLU A 5 -14.31 37.08 24.70
N LYS A 6 -13.99 35.78 24.71
CA LYS A 6 -12.76 35.26 25.32
C LYS A 6 -11.47 35.84 24.72
N TYR A 7 -11.47 36.15 23.42
CA TYR A 7 -10.27 36.61 22.70
C TYR A 7 -10.35 38.07 22.24
N GLU A 8 -11.39 38.81 22.63
CA GLU A 8 -11.64 40.18 22.15
C GLU A 8 -10.48 41.13 22.48
N LYS A 9 -10.07 41.20 23.75
CA LYS A 9 -8.93 42.02 24.19
C LYS A 9 -7.63 41.61 23.49
N ALA A 10 -7.41 40.31 23.30
CA ALA A 10 -6.23 39.80 22.61
C ALA A 10 -6.23 40.15 21.11
N LEU A 11 -7.41 40.17 20.48
CA LEU A 11 -7.58 40.55 19.08
C LEU A 11 -7.29 42.03 18.85
N GLN A 12 -7.77 42.92 19.74
CA GLN A 12 -7.48 44.35 19.71
C GLN A 12 -5.97 44.60 19.79
N LEU A 13 -5.30 44.02 20.79
CA LEU A 13 -3.84 44.12 20.92
C LEU A 13 -3.10 43.58 19.69
N TYR A 14 -3.60 42.51 19.07
CA TYR A 14 -2.99 41.95 17.86
C TYR A 14 -3.13 42.86 16.63
N ALA A 15 -4.22 43.62 16.55
CA ALA A 15 -4.47 44.55 15.45
C ALA A 15 -3.71 45.88 15.60
N GLU A 16 -3.54 46.35 16.84
CA GLU A 16 -3.08 47.70 17.15
C GLU A 16 -1.60 47.79 17.56
N THR A 17 -1.01 46.69 18.04
CA THR A 17 0.38 46.68 18.53
C THR A 17 1.29 45.82 17.64
N ASP A 18 2.60 45.94 17.85
CA ASP A 18 3.62 45.04 17.27
C ASP A 18 3.97 43.85 18.19
N LEU A 19 3.26 43.68 19.31
CA LEU A 19 3.50 42.59 20.26
C LEU A 19 3.33 41.23 19.59
N THR A 20 4.20 40.29 19.94
CA THR A 20 4.09 38.92 19.45
C THR A 20 2.83 38.25 20.00
N GLY A 21 2.26 37.31 19.26
CA GLY A 21 1.09 36.57 19.75
C GLY A 21 1.35 35.74 21.02
N ALA A 22 2.60 35.59 21.45
CA ALA A 22 2.94 34.99 22.75
C ALA A 22 2.88 36.02 23.88
N GLU A 23 3.38 37.23 23.64
CA GLU A 23 3.29 38.36 24.58
C GLU A 23 1.82 38.75 24.81
N ILE A 24 1.05 38.90 23.73
CA ILE A 24 -0.39 39.21 23.80
C ILE A 24 -1.14 38.12 24.58
N ALA A 25 -0.84 36.85 24.32
CA ALA A 25 -1.47 35.74 25.01
C ALA A 25 -1.14 35.72 26.51
N LYS A 26 0.11 36.08 26.87
CA LYS A 26 0.53 36.23 28.27
C LYS A 26 -0.21 37.40 28.94
N GLU A 27 -0.29 38.54 28.27
CA GLU A 27 -0.93 39.75 28.78
C GLU A 27 -2.44 39.59 28.96
N CYS A 28 -3.11 38.91 28.02
CA CYS A 28 -4.53 38.59 28.10
C CYS A 28 -4.85 37.31 28.89
N GLN A 29 -3.84 36.65 29.47
CA GLN A 29 -3.99 35.40 30.23
C GLN A 29 -4.73 34.29 29.45
N VAL A 30 -4.46 34.19 28.15
CA VAL A 30 -5.04 33.17 27.27
C VAL A 30 -3.98 32.17 26.80
N ALA A 31 -4.40 30.95 26.50
CA ALA A 31 -3.50 29.96 25.94
C ALA A 31 -3.00 30.38 24.55
N VAL A 32 -1.68 30.48 24.37
CA VAL A 32 -1.03 30.88 23.09
C VAL A 32 -1.53 30.04 21.91
N ALA A 33 -1.66 28.73 22.10
CA ALA A 33 -2.13 27.82 21.05
C ALA A 33 -3.59 28.09 20.68
N GLY A 34 -4.45 28.31 21.69
CA GLY A 34 -5.87 28.61 21.50
C GLY A 34 -6.08 29.94 20.79
N PHE A 35 -5.37 30.99 21.20
CA PHE A 35 -5.44 32.31 20.57
C PHE A 35 -4.96 32.28 19.12
N ARG A 36 -3.85 31.58 18.83
CA ARG A 36 -3.40 31.40 17.44
C ARG A 36 -4.44 30.67 16.60
N ALA A 37 -5.02 29.58 17.10
CA ALA A 37 -6.04 28.84 16.38
C ALA A 37 -7.27 29.71 16.08
N TYR A 38 -7.69 30.53 17.04
CA TYR A 38 -8.75 31.51 16.87
C TYR A 38 -8.43 32.53 15.76
N LEU A 39 -7.24 33.15 15.79
CA LEU A 39 -6.79 34.07 14.74
C LEU A 39 -6.77 33.41 13.35
N TYR A 40 -6.25 32.19 13.24
CA TYR A 40 -6.17 31.48 11.95
C TYR A 40 -7.55 31.13 11.38
N ARG A 41 -8.54 30.88 12.24
CA ARG A 41 -9.87 30.42 11.85
C ARG A 41 -10.83 31.57 11.56
N TYR A 42 -10.81 32.61 12.37
CA TYR A 42 -11.81 33.70 12.32
C TYR A 42 -11.23 35.03 11.84
N HIS A 43 -9.93 35.26 12.00
CA HIS A 43 -9.29 36.56 11.73
C HIS A 43 -8.03 36.40 10.87
N ARG A 44 -8.10 35.51 9.87
CA ARG A 44 -6.96 35.17 9.01
C ARG A 44 -6.39 36.40 8.29
N TRP A 45 -7.25 37.33 7.90
CA TRP A 45 -6.88 38.59 7.25
C TRP A 45 -5.94 39.43 8.11
N LEU A 46 -6.14 39.53 9.43
CA LEU A 46 -5.22 40.21 10.36
C LEU A 46 -3.85 39.55 10.39
N VAL A 47 -3.84 38.21 10.36
CA VAL A 47 -2.58 37.46 10.31
C VAL A 47 -1.86 37.72 8.98
N LEU A 48 -2.58 37.75 7.85
CA LEU A 48 -1.97 38.06 6.55
C LEU A 48 -1.43 39.50 6.50
N LYS A 49 -2.20 40.48 6.98
CA LYS A 49 -1.82 41.90 7.08
C LYS A 49 -0.51 42.07 7.86
N ARG A 50 -0.41 41.45 9.04
CA ARG A 50 0.81 41.53 9.88
C ARG A 50 2.04 40.87 9.22
N TYR A 51 1.83 39.90 8.33
CA TYR A 51 2.90 39.29 7.54
C TYR A 51 3.20 40.05 6.23
N GLY A 52 2.52 41.17 5.96
CA GLY A 52 2.66 41.95 4.73
C GLY A 52 2.15 41.23 3.48
N ILE A 53 1.23 40.28 3.65
CA ILE A 53 0.69 39.44 2.58
C ILE A 53 -0.69 39.99 2.19
N LYS A 54 -0.89 40.30 0.91
CA LYS A 54 -2.20 40.70 0.38
C LYS A 54 -3.16 39.50 0.38
N GLU A 55 -4.41 39.77 0.74
CA GLU A 55 -5.46 38.77 0.67
C GLU A 55 -5.82 38.49 -0.79
N THR A 56 -6.00 37.20 -1.11
CA THR A 56 -6.39 36.74 -2.44
C THR A 56 -7.45 35.66 -2.29
N GLU A 57 -8.29 35.48 -3.30
CA GLU A 57 -9.33 34.43 -3.33
C GLU A 57 -8.76 33.01 -3.10
N VAL A 58 -7.49 32.79 -3.49
CA VAL A 58 -6.78 31.53 -3.24
C VAL A 58 -6.14 31.54 -1.84
N PRO A 59 -6.26 30.47 -1.02
CA PRO A 59 -5.67 30.41 0.30
C PRO A 59 -4.14 30.51 0.27
N VAL A 60 -3.61 31.69 0.60
CA VAL A 60 -2.17 31.97 0.64
C VAL A 60 -1.54 31.35 1.88
N LYS A 61 -0.39 30.69 1.71
CA LYS A 61 0.41 30.21 2.85
C LYS A 61 1.24 31.35 3.43
N LEU A 62 1.16 31.54 4.76
CA LEU A 62 2.02 32.51 5.47
C LEU A 62 3.51 32.25 5.29
N ARG A 63 3.88 31.00 5.04
CA ARG A 63 5.27 30.57 4.89
C ARG A 63 5.38 29.67 3.67
N PRO A 64 6.34 29.92 2.76
CA PRO A 64 6.61 28.99 1.69
C PRO A 64 7.13 27.68 2.29
N LYS A 65 6.80 26.55 1.64
CA LYS A 65 7.29 25.21 2.08
C LYS A 65 8.82 25.12 2.03
N LYS A 66 9.47 25.90 1.17
CA LYS A 66 10.90 25.90 0.89
C LYS A 66 11.38 27.33 0.63
N GLY A 67 12.67 27.58 0.81
CA GLY A 67 13.31 28.85 0.48
C GLY A 67 13.46 29.80 1.67
N GLN A 68 13.78 31.05 1.34
CA GLN A 68 14.00 32.11 2.32
C GLN A 68 12.69 32.49 2.99
N ARG A 69 12.74 32.79 4.29
CA ARG A 69 11.61 33.43 4.97
C ARG A 69 11.59 34.92 4.59
N PRO A 70 10.42 35.52 4.28
CA PRO A 70 10.34 36.95 3.96
C PRO A 70 10.99 37.85 5.02
N SER A 71 10.76 37.57 6.32
CA SER A 71 11.38 38.33 7.41
C SER A 71 12.90 38.18 7.48
N SER A 72 13.42 36.99 7.19
CA SER A 72 14.88 36.77 7.13
C SER A 72 15.49 37.45 5.91
N HIS A 73 14.80 37.42 4.76
CA HIS A 73 15.21 38.16 3.58
C HIS A 73 15.28 39.66 3.89
N GLN A 74 14.22 40.25 4.45
CA GLN A 74 14.18 41.66 4.82
C GLN A 74 15.29 42.02 5.82
N LYS A 75 15.60 41.14 6.79
CA LYS A 75 16.67 41.37 7.77
C LYS A 75 18.06 41.42 7.14
N TYR A 76 18.33 40.61 6.13
CA TYR A 76 19.68 40.45 5.57
C TYR A 76 19.87 41.08 4.18
N LYS A 77 18.81 41.53 3.50
CA LYS A 77 18.86 41.97 2.09
C LYS A 77 19.94 43.02 1.82
N ASP A 78 20.07 44.03 2.68
CA ASP A 78 20.98 45.15 2.47
C ASP A 78 22.44 44.71 2.69
N ALA A 79 22.67 43.91 3.74
CA ALA A 79 23.96 43.29 4.01
C ALA A 79 24.38 42.29 2.92
N VAL A 80 23.43 41.57 2.32
CA VAL A 80 23.67 40.66 1.18
C VAL A 80 24.02 41.45 -0.07
N ALA A 81 23.30 42.54 -0.37
CA ALA A 81 23.62 43.43 -1.48
C ALA A 81 25.02 44.06 -1.33
N ALA A 82 25.39 44.48 -0.12
CA ALA A 82 26.73 44.98 0.18
C ALA A 82 27.80 43.88 -0.02
N CYS A 83 27.49 42.63 0.33
CA CYS A 83 28.39 41.51 0.09
C CYS A 83 28.62 41.23 -1.41
N ASP A 84 27.64 41.46 -2.28
CA ASP A 84 27.75 41.28 -3.74
C ASP A 84 28.37 42.50 -4.44
N SER A 85 28.37 43.67 -3.79
CA SER A 85 28.90 44.91 -4.37
C SER A 85 30.43 44.98 -4.32
N LEU A 86 31.02 45.50 -5.40
CA LEU A 86 32.44 45.80 -5.48
C LEU A 86 32.87 46.97 -4.58
N THR A 87 31.95 47.84 -4.19
CA THR A 87 32.24 48.98 -3.30
C THR A 87 32.75 48.51 -1.94
N TYR A 88 32.18 47.43 -1.42
CA TYR A 88 32.54 46.86 -0.12
C TYR A 88 33.54 45.71 -0.24
N ILE A 89 34.19 45.51 -1.41
CA ILE A 89 35.05 44.36 -1.68
C ILE A 89 36.21 44.22 -0.70
N ARG A 90 36.68 45.35 -0.14
CA ARG A 90 37.77 45.40 0.86
C ARG A 90 37.35 44.83 2.22
N LEU A 91 36.10 45.03 2.62
CA LEU A 91 35.59 44.58 3.92
C LEU A 91 35.41 43.06 3.98
N ASN A 92 35.53 42.47 5.16
CA ASN A 92 35.16 41.08 5.40
C ASN A 92 33.64 40.96 5.70
N ILE A 93 33.11 39.73 5.71
CA ILE A 93 31.66 39.50 5.92
C ILE A 93 31.22 39.92 7.33
N SER A 94 32.07 39.76 8.34
CA SER A 94 31.79 40.20 9.71
C SER A 94 31.74 41.73 9.83
N GLU A 95 32.62 42.44 9.14
CA GLU A 95 32.64 43.90 9.08
C GLU A 95 31.39 44.44 8.38
N ILE A 96 30.99 43.82 7.27
CA ILE A 96 29.72 44.13 6.61
C ILE A 96 28.55 43.82 7.57
N ALA A 97 28.57 42.69 8.27
CA ALA A 97 27.51 42.35 9.22
C ALA A 97 27.36 43.43 10.32
N ARG A 98 28.48 43.90 10.89
CA ARG A 98 28.48 44.99 11.89
C ARG A 98 27.96 46.29 11.32
N MET A 99 28.39 46.65 10.11
CA MET A 99 27.95 47.87 9.41
C MET A 99 26.42 47.93 9.25
N PHE A 100 25.78 46.79 8.99
CA PHE A 100 24.33 46.70 8.81
C PHE A 100 23.59 46.23 10.08
N GLY A 101 24.25 46.19 11.24
CA GLY A 101 23.62 45.81 12.51
C GLY A 101 23.08 44.38 12.57
N VAL A 102 23.63 43.46 11.76
CA VAL A 102 23.22 42.06 11.72
C VAL A 102 24.26 41.14 12.38
N SER A 103 23.80 39.98 12.86
CA SER A 103 24.68 38.97 13.44
C SER A 103 25.68 38.47 12.40
N GLU A 104 26.97 38.52 12.73
CA GLU A 104 28.06 38.04 11.87
C GLU A 104 27.88 36.57 11.44
N THR A 105 27.62 35.70 12.42
CA THR A 105 27.38 34.28 12.18
C THR A 105 26.05 34.05 11.45
N GLY A 106 25.04 34.86 11.74
CA GLY A 106 23.74 34.88 11.07
C GLY A 106 23.86 35.18 9.58
N LEU A 107 24.55 36.28 9.21
CA LEU A 107 24.78 36.68 7.83
C LEU A 107 25.58 35.61 7.07
N GLY A 108 26.66 35.10 7.66
CA GLY A 108 27.47 34.05 7.04
C GLY A 108 26.68 32.76 6.79
N ASN A 109 25.82 32.35 7.72
CA ASN A 109 24.93 31.20 7.54
C ASN A 109 23.87 31.46 6.45
N PHE A 110 23.31 32.67 6.41
CA PHE A 110 22.31 33.07 5.43
C PHE A 110 22.88 33.05 4.00
N LEU A 111 24.07 33.62 3.80
CA LEU A 111 24.82 33.57 2.54
C LEU A 111 25.11 32.14 2.11
N ARG A 112 25.68 31.29 2.99
CA ARG A 112 25.94 29.87 2.64
C ARG A 112 24.68 29.12 2.23
N LEU A 113 23.56 29.38 2.89
CA LEU A 113 22.30 28.68 2.62
C LEU A 113 21.66 29.12 1.30
N HIS A 114 21.61 30.42 1.04
CA HIS A 114 20.79 31.00 -0.02
C HIS A 114 21.56 31.65 -1.17
N TYR A 115 22.78 32.11 -0.94
CA TYR A 115 23.60 32.91 -1.87
C TYR A 115 25.07 32.42 -1.85
N SER A 116 25.27 31.11 -2.02
CA SER A 116 26.62 30.52 -1.98
C SER A 116 27.49 31.00 -3.15
N ASP A 117 26.86 31.34 -4.26
CA ASP A 117 27.46 31.92 -5.46
C ASP A 117 28.06 33.32 -5.20
N ILE A 118 27.41 34.16 -4.39
CA ILE A 118 27.96 35.47 -3.98
C ILE A 118 29.30 35.26 -3.27
N LEU A 119 29.39 34.28 -2.37
CA LEU A 119 30.62 33.98 -1.64
C LEU A 119 31.75 33.58 -2.59
N GLU A 120 31.46 32.71 -3.57
CA GLU A 120 32.43 32.25 -4.56
C GLU A 120 32.90 33.37 -5.49
N ARG A 121 31.97 34.18 -6.03
CA ARG A 121 32.32 35.32 -6.91
C ARG A 121 33.17 36.35 -6.19
N ARG A 122 32.73 36.74 -4.99
CA ARG A 122 33.41 37.75 -4.18
C ARG A 122 34.83 37.33 -3.82
N GLU A 123 35.04 36.06 -3.52
CA GLU A 123 36.36 35.51 -3.22
C GLU A 123 37.28 35.56 -4.46
N LYS A 124 36.80 35.14 -5.63
CA LYS A 124 37.55 35.25 -6.89
C LYS A 124 37.97 36.70 -7.17
N GLU A 125 37.07 37.66 -6.98
CA GLU A 125 37.36 39.08 -7.19
C GLU A 125 38.39 39.63 -6.18
N ARG A 126 38.34 39.17 -4.92
CA ARG A 126 39.38 39.55 -3.94
C ARG A 126 40.74 38.97 -4.27
N MET A 127 40.80 37.72 -4.72
CA MET A 127 42.05 37.09 -5.14
C MET A 127 42.66 37.82 -6.34
N LYS A 128 41.85 38.15 -7.36
CA LYS A 128 42.29 38.95 -8.52
C LYS A 128 42.88 40.30 -8.13
N ARG A 129 42.34 40.93 -7.09
CA ARG A 129 42.75 42.26 -6.61
C ARG A 129 43.87 42.23 -5.55
N GLY A 130 44.42 41.05 -5.23
CA GLY A 130 45.46 40.91 -4.20
C GLY A 130 44.98 41.16 -2.76
N ILE A 131 43.66 41.20 -2.52
CA ILE A 131 43.02 41.41 -1.20
C ILE A 131 42.56 40.08 -0.59
N GLY A 132 43.02 38.96 -1.16
CA GLY A 132 42.75 37.62 -0.67
C GLY A 132 43.37 37.43 0.72
N ASP A 133 42.59 36.92 1.67
CA ASP A 133 43.08 36.61 3.02
C ASP A 133 43.77 35.23 3.11
N ASN A 134 43.95 34.54 1.96
CA ASN A 134 44.51 33.17 1.83
C ASN A 134 43.86 32.11 2.75
N LYS A 135 42.68 32.42 3.32
CA LYS A 135 41.92 31.50 4.15
C LYS A 135 41.06 30.62 3.24
N LYS A 136 41.17 29.30 3.38
CA LYS A 136 40.29 28.36 2.65
C LYS A 136 38.83 28.61 3.03
N ARG A 137 38.01 29.02 2.05
CA ARG A 137 36.56 29.12 2.20
C ARG A 137 35.89 27.90 1.57
N GLY A 138 34.79 27.47 2.19
CA GLY A 138 34.19 26.16 1.93
C GLY A 138 33.99 25.39 3.23
N ALA A 139 33.77 24.07 3.12
CA ALA A 139 33.76 23.21 4.29
C ALA A 139 35.17 23.16 4.88
N ARG A 140 35.29 23.32 6.22
CA ARG A 140 36.57 23.13 6.89
C ARG A 140 37.04 21.69 6.70
N ARG A 141 38.34 21.47 6.51
CA ARG A 141 38.92 20.12 6.29
C ARG A 141 38.46 19.11 7.35
N HIS A 142 38.56 19.48 8.63
CA HIS A 142 38.05 18.67 9.74
C HIS A 142 36.55 18.33 9.61
N SER A 143 35.72 19.27 9.15
CA SER A 143 34.28 19.01 8.93
C SER A 143 34.04 18.07 7.75
N VAL A 144 34.84 18.16 6.69
CA VAL A 144 34.78 17.22 5.56
C VAL A 144 35.09 15.82 6.03
N GLU A 145 36.21 15.63 6.75
CA GLU A 145 36.64 14.35 7.29
C GLU A 145 35.61 13.78 8.30
N MET A 146 35.11 14.62 9.21
CA MET A 146 34.13 14.23 10.22
C MET A 146 32.77 13.79 9.64
N TYR A 147 32.29 14.45 8.58
CA TYR A 147 30.98 14.14 7.98
C TYR A 147 31.05 13.24 6.75
N ASP A 148 32.22 12.90 6.22
CA ASP A 148 32.36 12.11 4.98
C ASP A 148 31.57 10.79 5.04
N LYS A 149 31.73 10.02 6.13
CA LYS A 149 30.98 8.78 6.36
C LYS A 149 29.48 9.01 6.38
N ALA A 150 29.02 10.07 7.05
CA ALA A 150 27.60 10.42 7.15
C ALA A 150 27.01 10.84 5.80
N VAL A 151 27.73 11.62 5.01
CA VAL A 151 27.32 12.04 3.66
C VAL A 151 27.19 10.82 2.75
N LYS A 152 28.19 9.92 2.75
CA LYS A 152 28.17 8.68 1.99
C LYS A 152 26.98 7.82 2.38
N MET A 153 26.77 7.59 3.68
CA MET A 153 25.64 6.82 4.19
C MET A 153 24.29 7.41 3.78
N TYR A 154 24.11 8.73 3.89
CA TYR A 154 22.86 9.38 3.50
C TYR A 154 22.60 9.34 1.98
N ASN A 155 23.66 9.29 1.17
CA ASN A 155 23.56 9.14 -0.27
C ASN A 155 23.18 7.72 -0.69
N THR A 156 23.73 6.70 -0.04
CA THR A 156 23.57 5.29 -0.44
C THR A 156 22.37 4.60 0.23
N THR A 157 22.03 4.99 1.46
CA THR A 157 20.97 4.34 2.25
C THR A 157 19.72 5.21 2.35
N GLU A 158 18.53 4.63 2.49
CA GLU A 158 17.28 5.39 2.67
C GLU A 158 17.08 5.98 4.08
N LYS A 159 18.15 6.06 4.89
CA LYS A 159 18.09 6.55 6.26
C LYS A 159 17.80 8.05 6.33
N THR A 160 17.15 8.46 7.39
CA THR A 160 16.94 9.86 7.75
C THR A 160 18.24 10.49 8.26
N ILE A 161 18.32 11.83 8.24
CA ILE A 161 19.49 12.54 8.78
C ILE A 161 19.69 12.22 10.27
N SER A 162 18.61 11.93 11.00
CA SER A 162 18.67 11.54 12.41
C SER A 162 19.34 10.19 12.61
N GLU A 163 18.88 9.17 11.89
CA GLU A 163 19.46 7.82 11.95
C GLU A 163 20.93 7.84 11.52
N VAL A 164 21.26 8.56 10.43
CA VAL A 164 22.65 8.71 9.98
C VAL A 164 23.52 9.42 11.03
N ALA A 165 22.99 10.45 11.69
CA ALA A 165 23.73 11.16 12.74
C ALA A 165 24.04 10.24 13.92
N GLU A 166 23.08 9.42 14.33
CA GLU A 166 23.23 8.43 15.39
C GLU A 166 24.24 7.33 15.02
N ASP A 167 24.09 6.72 13.84
CA ASP A 167 24.99 5.67 13.33
C ASP A 167 26.43 6.14 13.15
N CYS A 168 26.60 7.39 12.71
CA CYS A 168 27.91 8.00 12.52
C CYS A 168 28.44 8.71 13.78
N LYS A 169 27.68 8.72 14.88
CA LYS A 169 28.03 9.37 16.14
C LYS A 169 28.40 10.86 15.96
N VAL A 170 27.63 11.57 15.14
CA VAL A 170 27.80 13.02 14.90
C VAL A 170 26.57 13.79 15.37
N SER A 171 26.74 15.09 15.66
CA SER A 171 25.61 15.94 16.03
C SER A 171 24.58 16.04 14.89
N LEU A 172 23.30 15.76 15.19
CA LEU A 172 22.19 15.96 14.26
C LEU A 172 22.13 17.39 13.72
N GLY A 173 22.28 18.39 14.61
CA GLY A 173 22.25 19.80 14.23
C GLY A 173 23.39 20.15 13.29
N GLY A 174 24.60 19.70 13.62
CA GLY A 174 25.81 19.92 12.83
C GLY A 174 25.74 19.24 11.45
N LEU A 175 25.37 17.97 11.38
CA LEU A 175 25.21 17.24 10.12
C LEU A 175 24.12 17.87 9.25
N SER A 176 22.97 18.21 9.85
CA SER A 176 21.87 18.87 9.15
C SER A 176 22.30 20.21 8.56
N GLN A 177 23.09 21.00 9.27
CA GLN A 177 23.64 22.26 8.79
C GLN A 177 24.66 22.03 7.66
N TYR A 178 25.60 21.11 7.86
CA TYR A 178 26.62 20.74 6.87
C TYR A 178 26.00 20.31 5.53
N MET A 179 25.02 19.41 5.59
CA MET A 179 24.28 18.94 4.41
C MET A 179 23.56 20.07 3.67
N ARG A 180 22.95 21.00 4.41
CA ARG A 180 22.25 22.16 3.83
C ARG A 180 23.20 23.17 3.17
N PHE A 181 24.43 23.28 3.66
CA PHE A 181 25.43 24.20 3.11
C PHE A 181 26.13 23.61 1.89
N TYR A 182 26.62 22.37 1.98
CA TYR A 182 27.54 21.82 0.99
C TYR A 182 26.95 20.70 0.12
N HIS A 183 25.86 20.05 0.55
CA HIS A 183 25.24 18.92 -0.18
C HIS A 183 23.79 19.21 -0.57
N LYS A 184 23.53 20.43 -1.07
CA LYS A 184 22.18 20.92 -1.44
C LYS A 184 21.48 20.03 -2.47
N ALA A 185 22.22 19.51 -3.46
CA ALA A 185 21.67 18.65 -4.50
C ALA A 185 21.08 17.35 -3.93
N VAL A 186 21.80 16.73 -2.98
CA VAL A 186 21.36 15.51 -2.29
C VAL A 186 20.07 15.75 -1.52
N ILE A 187 20.00 16.84 -0.75
CA ILE A 187 18.80 17.22 0.01
C ILE A 187 17.61 17.48 -0.91
N ARG A 188 17.84 18.14 -2.06
CA ARG A 188 16.79 18.38 -3.07
C ARG A 188 16.28 17.07 -3.67
N LYS A 189 17.17 16.16 -4.07
CA LYS A 189 16.83 14.82 -4.58
C LYS A 189 15.96 14.05 -3.59
N ARG A 190 16.43 13.92 -2.34
CA ARG A 190 15.70 13.25 -1.25
C ARG A 190 14.35 13.89 -0.95
N SER A 191 14.28 15.22 -1.00
CA SER A 191 13.00 15.92 -0.81
C SER A 191 12.02 15.63 -1.94
N ALA A 192 12.48 15.51 -3.19
CA ALA A 192 11.62 15.17 -4.33
C ALA A 192 11.11 13.73 -4.23
N GLU A 193 11.98 12.78 -3.85
CA GLU A 193 11.60 11.38 -3.57
C GLU A 193 10.50 11.30 -2.51
N ARG A 194 10.64 12.04 -1.40
CA ARG A 194 9.62 12.10 -0.33
C ARG A 194 8.29 12.71 -0.79
N GLU A 195 8.32 13.76 -1.61
CA GLU A 195 7.08 14.34 -2.14
C GLU A 195 6.36 13.38 -3.08
N LYS A 196 7.09 12.57 -3.88
CA LYS A 196 6.49 11.50 -4.68
C LYS A 196 5.86 10.43 -3.79
N ALA A 197 6.56 10.02 -2.72
CA ALA A 197 6.08 9.01 -1.79
C ALA A 197 4.83 9.40 -0.99
N LYS A 198 4.56 10.69 -0.76
CA LYS A 198 3.35 11.14 -0.03
C LYS A 198 2.04 10.63 -0.63
N ARG A 199 2.01 10.40 -1.94
CA ARG A 199 0.80 9.94 -2.64
C ARG A 199 0.63 8.42 -2.59
N HIS A 200 1.72 7.67 -2.37
CA HIS A 200 1.75 6.21 -2.43
C HIS A 200 2.64 5.64 -1.32
N ASN A 201 2.04 5.31 -0.17
CA ASN A 201 2.74 4.64 0.92
C ASN A 201 2.95 3.16 0.57
N ARG A 202 4.07 2.86 -0.07
CA ARG A 202 4.49 1.47 -0.33
C ARG A 202 5.20 0.89 0.89
N ILE A 203 4.81 -0.31 1.29
CA ILE A 203 5.44 -1.03 2.41
C ILE A 203 6.94 -1.16 2.15
N GLY A 204 7.76 -0.94 3.18
CA GLY A 204 9.22 -1.05 3.12
C GLY A 204 9.93 0.17 2.50
N HIS A 205 9.22 1.01 1.74
CA HIS A 205 9.77 2.20 1.12
C HIS A 205 9.62 3.46 1.99
N PRO A 206 10.41 4.51 1.75
CA PRO A 206 10.30 5.77 2.48
C PRO A 206 8.95 6.44 2.23
N SER A 207 8.26 6.81 3.30
CA SER A 207 7.04 7.60 3.27
C SER A 207 7.32 9.10 3.05
N GLY A 208 6.27 9.92 3.01
CA GLY A 208 6.38 11.38 2.94
C GLY A 208 7.22 12.04 4.04
N ASN A 209 7.34 11.37 5.20
CA ASN A 209 8.17 11.83 6.32
C ASN A 209 9.61 11.31 6.25
N GLY A 210 9.94 10.51 5.24
CA GLY A 210 11.27 9.93 5.00
C GLY A 210 11.59 8.69 5.83
N ARG A 211 10.72 8.30 6.78
CA ARG A 211 10.79 7.00 7.46
C ARG A 211 10.19 5.91 6.59
N LYS A 212 10.75 4.70 6.67
CA LYS A 212 10.19 3.53 5.99
C LYS A 212 8.76 3.28 6.47
N HIS A 213 7.87 2.98 5.53
CA HIS A 213 6.50 2.59 5.83
C HIS A 213 6.48 1.12 6.26
N ILE A 214 6.71 0.89 7.56
CA ILE A 214 6.74 -0.43 8.19
C ILE A 214 5.87 -0.40 9.46
N PRO A 215 5.30 -1.55 9.86
CA PRO A 215 4.55 -1.64 11.10
C PRO A 215 5.49 -1.41 12.29
N GLU A 216 4.96 -0.84 13.36
CA GLU A 216 5.70 -0.70 14.61
C GLU A 216 6.01 -2.07 15.23
N PRO A 217 7.17 -2.25 15.89
CA PRO A 217 7.55 -3.54 16.48
C PRO A 217 6.50 -4.09 17.45
N GLU A 218 5.92 -3.23 18.29
CA GLU A 218 4.84 -3.61 19.22
C GLU A 218 3.60 -4.15 18.50
N THR A 219 3.26 -3.55 17.36
CA THR A 219 2.14 -4.00 16.53
C THR A 219 2.44 -5.36 15.89
N VAL A 220 3.69 -5.59 15.47
CA VAL A 220 4.12 -6.88 14.92
C VAL A 220 3.99 -7.98 15.97
N GLU A 221 4.52 -7.77 17.18
CA GLU A 221 4.43 -8.77 18.25
C GLU A 221 2.98 -9.01 18.69
N LYS A 222 2.15 -7.96 18.81
CA LYS A 222 0.72 -8.08 19.15
C LYS A 222 -0.04 -9.02 18.21
N TYR A 223 0.21 -8.96 16.90
CA TYR A 223 -0.52 -9.75 15.91
C TYR A 223 0.21 -11.00 15.44
N LYS A 224 1.42 -11.28 15.95
CA LYS A 224 2.27 -12.39 15.52
C LYS A 224 1.55 -13.74 15.54
N LYS A 225 0.96 -14.12 16.67
CA LYS A 225 0.24 -15.40 16.81
C LYS A 225 -0.98 -15.49 15.86
N ALA A 226 -1.74 -14.40 15.72
CA ALA A 226 -2.88 -14.35 14.82
C ALA A 226 -2.46 -14.44 13.35
N LEU A 227 -1.33 -13.82 13.00
CA LEU A 227 -0.76 -13.88 11.66
C LEU A 227 -0.29 -15.29 11.28
N GLU A 228 0.35 -16.01 12.21
CA GLU A 228 0.77 -17.40 11.99
C GLU A 228 -0.42 -18.33 11.74
N LEU A 229 -1.48 -18.22 12.54
CA LEU A 229 -2.75 -18.93 12.29
C LEU A 229 -3.36 -18.54 10.94
N TYR A 230 -3.28 -17.27 10.56
CA TYR A 230 -3.80 -16.79 9.28
C TYR A 230 -3.04 -17.37 8.08
N LYS A 231 -1.72 -17.56 8.19
CA LYS A 231 -0.89 -18.16 7.13
C LYS A 231 -1.17 -19.66 6.99
N HIS A 232 -1.06 -20.38 8.11
CA HIS A 232 -0.96 -21.83 8.10
C HIS A 232 -2.31 -22.54 8.18
N THR A 233 -3.37 -21.89 8.65
CA THR A 233 -4.68 -22.51 8.84
C THR A 233 -5.72 -22.01 7.83
N SER A 234 -6.77 -22.81 7.61
CA SER A 234 -7.94 -22.43 6.80
C SER A 234 -8.97 -21.59 7.58
N MET A 235 -8.78 -21.37 8.88
CA MET A 235 -9.67 -20.62 9.77
C MET A 235 -9.99 -19.22 9.24
N ILE A 236 -11.24 -18.78 9.47
CA ILE A 236 -11.65 -17.41 9.14
C ILE A 236 -11.09 -16.42 10.18
N VAL A 237 -11.00 -15.15 9.79
CA VAL A 237 -10.44 -14.08 10.64
C VAL A 237 -11.16 -13.97 11.99
N LYS A 238 -12.47 -14.23 12.04
CA LYS A 238 -13.24 -14.18 13.29
C LYS A 238 -12.76 -15.23 14.29
N ASP A 239 -12.57 -16.47 13.85
CA ASP A 239 -12.16 -17.57 14.72
C ASP A 239 -10.72 -17.38 15.22
N ILE A 240 -9.84 -16.90 14.35
CA ILE A 240 -8.45 -16.58 14.71
C ILE A 240 -8.41 -15.52 15.82
N VAL A 241 -9.22 -14.47 15.67
CA VAL A 241 -9.32 -13.37 16.64
C VAL A 241 -9.90 -13.88 17.96
N GLN A 242 -10.92 -14.73 17.92
CA GLN A 242 -11.47 -15.35 19.13
C GLN A 242 -10.44 -16.21 19.86
N GLN A 243 -9.62 -16.98 19.14
CA GLN A 243 -8.58 -17.83 19.72
C GLN A 243 -7.38 -17.04 20.27
N THR A 244 -7.07 -15.88 19.69
CA THR A 244 -5.88 -15.10 20.06
C THR A 244 -6.17 -13.90 20.96
N GLY A 245 -7.44 -13.51 21.11
CA GLY A 245 -7.87 -12.39 21.93
C GLY A 245 -7.55 -11.00 21.34
N VAL A 246 -7.05 -10.93 20.10
CA VAL A 246 -6.75 -9.64 19.44
C VAL A 246 -8.03 -8.98 18.92
N PRO A 247 -8.11 -7.65 18.79
CA PRO A 247 -9.31 -6.99 18.30
C PRO A 247 -9.55 -7.26 16.80
N LEU A 248 -10.80 -7.59 16.44
CA LEU A 248 -11.17 -7.98 15.07
C LEU A 248 -10.83 -6.92 14.03
N GLU A 249 -11.28 -5.68 14.25
CA GLU A 249 -11.04 -4.58 13.32
C GLU A 249 -9.56 -4.20 13.25
N GLY A 250 -8.85 -4.29 14.38
CA GLY A 250 -7.41 -4.08 14.43
C GLY A 250 -6.64 -5.10 13.59
N PHE A 251 -6.98 -6.38 13.70
CA PHE A 251 -6.33 -7.42 12.91
C PHE A 251 -6.68 -7.34 11.42
N ARG A 252 -7.93 -7.01 11.08
CA ARG A 252 -8.34 -6.75 9.68
C ARG A 252 -7.56 -5.59 9.07
N TYR A 253 -7.40 -4.50 9.81
CA TYR A 253 -6.59 -3.37 9.39
C TYR A 253 -5.12 -3.78 9.21
N TYR A 254 -4.58 -4.53 10.17
CA TYR A 254 -3.20 -5.02 10.12
C TYR A 254 -2.94 -5.87 8.86
N LEU A 255 -3.84 -6.82 8.56
CA LEU A 255 -3.75 -7.64 7.35
C LEU A 255 -3.85 -6.80 6.07
N ARG A 256 -4.82 -5.87 5.99
CA ARG A 256 -5.02 -5.05 4.78
C ARG A 256 -3.84 -4.12 4.51
N THR A 257 -3.27 -3.54 5.57
CA THR A 257 -2.22 -2.53 5.46
C THR A 257 -0.85 -3.15 5.26
N TRP A 258 -0.55 -4.25 5.96
CA TRP A 258 0.81 -4.83 6.01
C TRP A 258 0.93 -6.16 5.28
N HIS A 259 -0.12 -6.99 5.30
CA HIS A 259 -0.11 -8.36 4.77
C HIS A 259 -1.14 -8.57 3.65
N ARG A 260 -1.29 -7.56 2.78
CA ARG A 260 -2.21 -7.56 1.64
C ARG A 260 -1.91 -8.71 0.68
N ASP A 261 -0.64 -9.06 0.52
CA ASP A 261 -0.16 -10.26 -0.15
C ASP A 261 -0.79 -11.53 0.41
N LEU A 262 -0.68 -11.79 1.71
CA LEU A 262 -1.31 -12.96 2.33
C LEU A 262 -2.83 -12.99 2.13
N MET A 263 -3.48 -11.82 2.06
CA MET A 263 -4.91 -11.74 1.72
C MET A 263 -5.22 -12.13 0.27
N LEU A 264 -4.35 -11.77 -0.68
CA LEU A 264 -4.48 -12.11 -2.09
C LEU A 264 -4.18 -13.60 -2.34
N GLU A 265 -3.13 -14.13 -1.72
CA GLU A 265 -2.82 -15.58 -1.73
C GLU A 265 -3.99 -16.40 -1.21
N ARG A 266 -4.58 -16.01 -0.07
CA ARG A 266 -5.76 -16.70 0.47
C ARG A 266 -7.01 -16.57 -0.39
N ARG A 267 -7.04 -15.63 -1.34
CA ARG A 267 -8.08 -15.50 -2.36
C ARG A 267 -7.75 -16.23 -3.66
N GLY A 268 -6.65 -16.99 -3.70
CA GLY A 268 -6.23 -17.73 -4.89
C GLY A 268 -5.66 -16.84 -6.00
N VAL A 269 -5.25 -15.60 -5.69
CA VAL A 269 -4.61 -14.71 -6.65
C VAL A 269 -3.11 -14.99 -6.64
N ASN A 270 -2.53 -15.27 -7.81
CA ASN A 270 -1.09 -15.40 -7.94
C ASN A 270 -0.44 -14.01 -7.99
N ILE A 271 0.33 -13.67 -6.96
CA ILE A 271 0.93 -12.34 -6.76
C ILE A 271 2.22 -12.18 -7.58
N ALA A 272 2.81 -13.27 -8.08
CA ALA A 272 4.06 -13.23 -8.83
C ALA A 272 3.97 -12.43 -10.15
N THR A 273 2.75 -12.18 -10.66
CA THR A 273 2.52 -11.57 -11.96
C THR A 273 1.88 -10.18 -11.91
N VAL A 274 1.42 -9.71 -10.74
CA VAL A 274 0.64 -8.46 -10.62
C VAL A 274 1.04 -7.68 -9.37
N ASP A 275 1.17 -6.35 -9.50
CA ASP A 275 1.43 -5.46 -8.35
C ASP A 275 0.29 -5.58 -7.32
N ARG A 276 0.61 -6.02 -6.09
CA ARG A 276 -0.35 -6.18 -4.98
C ARG A 276 -1.18 -4.93 -4.72
N ASP A 277 -0.62 -3.75 -4.99
CA ASP A 277 -1.26 -2.46 -4.73
C ASP A 277 -2.29 -2.07 -5.81
N CYS A 278 -2.25 -2.68 -7.00
CA CYS A 278 -3.20 -2.38 -8.08
C CYS A 278 -4.46 -3.27 -8.08
N ILE A 279 -4.45 -4.37 -7.32
CA ILE A 279 -5.58 -5.30 -7.28
C ILE A 279 -6.67 -4.78 -6.35
N ASP A 280 -7.87 -4.49 -6.87
CA ASP A 280 -9.02 -4.14 -6.04
C ASP A 280 -9.58 -5.38 -5.32
N LEU A 281 -9.47 -5.39 -3.98
CA LEU A 281 -10.02 -6.44 -3.11
C LEU A 281 -11.57 -6.47 -3.09
N LYS A 282 -12.24 -5.45 -3.60
CA LYS A 282 -13.71 -5.42 -3.75
C LYS A 282 -14.16 -6.12 -5.03
N GLN A 283 -13.43 -5.91 -6.13
CA GLN A 283 -13.75 -6.51 -7.44
C GLN A 283 -13.22 -7.93 -7.58
N THR A 284 -12.14 -8.28 -6.87
CA THR A 284 -11.64 -9.65 -6.86
C THR A 284 -12.58 -10.60 -6.14
N LYS A 285 -12.89 -11.70 -6.83
CA LYS A 285 -13.71 -12.80 -6.31
C LYS A 285 -13.17 -13.29 -4.98
N ARG A 286 -14.06 -13.52 -4.02
CA ARG A 286 -13.69 -14.00 -2.68
C ARG A 286 -13.59 -15.53 -2.70
N TYR A 287 -12.41 -16.05 -2.97
CA TYR A 287 -12.11 -17.44 -2.62
C TYR A 287 -11.89 -17.55 -1.10
N LEU A 288 -12.53 -18.54 -0.49
CA LEU A 288 -12.45 -18.79 0.94
C LEU A 288 -11.73 -20.11 1.18
N LYS A 289 -10.49 -20.04 1.70
CA LYS A 289 -9.69 -21.20 2.10
C LYS A 289 -10.45 -22.14 3.07
N SER A 290 -11.32 -21.59 3.92
CA SER A 290 -12.20 -22.37 4.80
C SER A 290 -13.21 -23.20 4.01
N SER A 291 -13.85 -22.63 3.00
CA SER A 291 -14.81 -23.33 2.13
C SER A 291 -14.11 -24.42 1.32
N ALA A 292 -12.92 -24.13 0.80
CA ALA A 292 -12.12 -25.14 0.10
C ALA A 292 -11.72 -26.31 0.99
N SER A 293 -11.26 -26.01 2.22
CA SER A 293 -10.96 -27.02 3.23
C SER A 293 -12.18 -27.89 3.56
N LYS A 294 -13.38 -27.29 3.66
CA LYS A 294 -14.63 -28.01 3.92
C LYS A 294 -14.97 -29.04 2.83
N TYR A 295 -14.67 -28.73 1.57
CA TYR A 295 -15.00 -29.59 0.43
C TYR A 295 -13.86 -30.51 0.00
N ALA A 296 -12.66 -30.37 0.57
CA ALA A 296 -11.45 -31.05 0.12
C ALA A 296 -11.59 -32.58 0.12
N ASP A 297 -12.08 -33.16 1.22
CA ASP A 297 -12.21 -34.61 1.36
C ASP A 297 -13.27 -35.19 0.41
N ALA A 298 -14.38 -34.48 0.22
CA ALA A 298 -15.43 -34.86 -0.73
C ALA A 298 -14.94 -34.78 -2.19
N ILE A 299 -14.12 -33.79 -2.52
CA ILE A 299 -13.48 -33.68 -3.85
C ILE A 299 -12.47 -34.81 -4.06
N ALA A 300 -11.65 -35.12 -3.04
CA ALA A 300 -10.70 -36.23 -3.09
C ALA A 300 -11.44 -37.57 -3.32
N SER A 301 -12.56 -37.79 -2.63
CA SER A 301 -13.43 -38.95 -2.83
C SER A 301 -13.99 -39.02 -4.26
N LEU A 302 -14.38 -37.90 -4.87
CA LEU A 302 -14.82 -37.86 -6.27
C LEU A 302 -13.66 -38.14 -7.25
N LYS A 303 -12.46 -37.64 -6.98
CA LYS A 303 -11.26 -37.94 -7.77
C LYS A 303 -10.89 -39.42 -7.69
N ALA A 304 -11.09 -40.05 -6.53
CA ALA A 304 -10.88 -41.48 -6.29
C ALA A 304 -11.96 -42.41 -6.88
N GLY A 305 -13.02 -41.88 -7.50
CA GLY A 305 -14.02 -42.68 -8.22
C GLY A 305 -15.34 -42.92 -7.47
N SER A 306 -15.77 -42.00 -6.61
CA SER A 306 -17.11 -42.08 -5.99
C SER A 306 -18.23 -42.20 -7.05
N LYS A 307 -19.30 -42.95 -6.76
CA LYS A 307 -20.33 -43.26 -7.77
C LYS A 307 -21.22 -42.05 -8.14
N SER A 308 -21.35 -41.06 -7.26
CA SER A 308 -22.08 -39.80 -7.55
C SER A 308 -21.67 -38.65 -6.63
N ILE A 309 -21.93 -37.40 -7.07
CA ILE A 309 -21.76 -36.19 -6.25
C ILE A 309 -22.63 -36.25 -4.99
N GLN A 310 -23.85 -36.81 -5.11
CA GLN A 310 -24.78 -36.93 -3.97
C GLN A 310 -24.18 -37.80 -2.87
N GLN A 311 -23.66 -38.97 -3.22
CA GLN A 311 -23.04 -39.88 -2.26
C GLN A 311 -21.78 -39.29 -1.63
N ALA A 312 -20.92 -38.66 -2.44
CA ALA A 312 -19.75 -37.96 -1.91
C ALA A 312 -20.16 -36.86 -0.92
N ALA A 313 -21.17 -36.05 -1.23
CA ALA A 313 -21.66 -35.03 -0.31
C ALA A 313 -22.17 -35.62 1.01
N THR A 314 -23.05 -36.62 0.94
CA THR A 314 -23.65 -37.25 2.13
C THR A 314 -22.60 -37.89 3.03
N ASN A 315 -21.60 -38.58 2.47
CA ASN A 315 -20.53 -39.23 3.24
C ASN A 315 -19.75 -38.25 4.12
N PHE A 316 -19.63 -36.99 3.70
CA PHE A 316 -18.93 -35.94 4.44
C PHE A 316 -19.89 -34.93 5.11
N GLY A 317 -21.19 -35.26 5.23
CA GLY A 317 -22.18 -34.40 5.88
C GLY A 317 -22.43 -33.07 5.16
N LEU A 318 -22.19 -33.02 3.85
CA LEU A 318 -22.33 -31.82 3.03
C LEU A 318 -23.69 -31.77 2.34
N HIS A 319 -24.22 -30.55 2.15
CA HIS A 319 -25.43 -30.35 1.36
C HIS A 319 -25.14 -30.58 -0.15
N PRO A 320 -25.80 -31.54 -0.82
CA PRO A 320 -25.44 -31.94 -2.18
C PRO A 320 -25.50 -30.82 -3.21
N GLU A 321 -26.51 -29.96 -3.15
CA GLU A 321 -26.68 -28.91 -4.16
C GLU A 321 -25.66 -27.78 -4.01
N THR A 322 -25.32 -27.44 -2.78
CA THR A 322 -24.28 -26.44 -2.49
C THR A 322 -22.91 -26.97 -2.93
N PHE A 323 -22.67 -28.27 -2.77
CA PHE A 323 -21.46 -28.91 -3.24
C PHE A 323 -21.38 -28.96 -4.78
N ARG A 324 -22.49 -29.25 -5.48
CA ARG A 324 -22.56 -29.17 -6.95
C ARG A 324 -22.22 -27.78 -7.47
N MET A 325 -22.81 -26.73 -6.88
CA MET A 325 -22.51 -25.35 -7.24
C MET A 325 -21.03 -25.04 -7.05
N TYR A 326 -20.45 -25.46 -5.92
CA TYR A 326 -19.01 -25.29 -5.64
C TYR A 326 -18.12 -25.99 -6.67
N LEU A 327 -18.44 -27.24 -7.03
CA LEU A 327 -17.70 -27.99 -8.06
C LEU A 327 -17.75 -27.29 -9.42
N LYS A 328 -18.93 -26.82 -9.84
CA LYS A 328 -19.08 -26.08 -11.11
C LYS A 328 -18.21 -24.83 -11.15
N GLU A 329 -18.02 -24.20 -10.01
CA GLU A 329 -17.30 -22.94 -9.86
C GLU A 329 -15.78 -23.10 -9.71
N HIS A 330 -15.32 -24.15 -9.02
CA HIS A 330 -13.92 -24.31 -8.63
C HIS A 330 -13.22 -25.55 -9.21
N GLU A 331 -13.97 -26.56 -9.64
CA GLU A 331 -13.44 -27.81 -10.23
C GLU A 331 -14.29 -28.19 -11.45
N PRO A 332 -14.33 -27.34 -12.51
CA PRO A 332 -15.27 -27.47 -13.62
C PRO A 332 -15.11 -28.79 -14.39
N GLU A 333 -13.90 -29.35 -14.46
CA GLU A 333 -13.64 -30.64 -15.08
C GLU A 333 -14.33 -31.79 -14.34
N LEU A 334 -14.27 -31.79 -13.01
CA LEU A 334 -15.01 -32.74 -12.17
C LEU A 334 -16.52 -32.53 -12.29
N ALA A 335 -16.97 -31.28 -12.30
CA ALA A 335 -18.38 -30.98 -12.50
C ALA A 335 -18.90 -31.48 -13.86
N MET A 336 -18.09 -31.36 -14.92
CA MET A 336 -18.41 -31.90 -16.25
C MET A 336 -18.42 -33.42 -16.27
N ARG A 337 -17.43 -34.07 -15.63
CA ARG A 337 -17.34 -35.54 -15.55
C ARG A 337 -18.56 -36.15 -14.87
N TYR A 338 -19.01 -35.54 -13.76
CA TYR A 338 -20.17 -35.99 -13.01
C TYR A 338 -21.48 -35.31 -13.44
N GLY A 339 -21.46 -34.55 -14.53
CA GLY A 339 -22.58 -33.78 -15.05
C GLY A 339 -23.49 -34.55 -16.01
N MET A 340 -24.44 -33.82 -16.60
CA MET A 340 -25.32 -34.31 -17.66
C MET A 340 -24.70 -34.02 -19.03
N MET A 341 -24.85 -34.96 -19.97
CA MET A 341 -24.55 -34.78 -21.40
C MET A 341 -25.85 -34.70 -22.21
N LYS A 342 -25.83 -33.95 -23.31
CA LYS A 342 -26.94 -33.91 -24.27
C LYS A 342 -26.74 -35.01 -25.31
N THR A 343 -27.73 -35.89 -25.50
CA THR A 343 -27.71 -36.92 -26.56
C THR A 343 -28.13 -36.35 -27.91
N ALA A 344 -27.92 -37.12 -28.99
CA ALA A 344 -28.31 -36.74 -30.35
C ALA A 344 -29.81 -36.35 -30.43
N ASP A 345 -30.66 -37.03 -29.66
CA ASP A 345 -32.10 -36.79 -29.55
C ASP A 345 -32.48 -35.55 -28.73
N GLY A 346 -31.47 -34.78 -28.28
CA GLY A 346 -31.66 -33.56 -27.50
C GLY A 346 -31.95 -33.75 -26.01
N LYS A 347 -32.03 -34.99 -25.52
CA LYS A 347 -32.27 -35.31 -24.08
C LYS A 347 -31.00 -35.13 -23.25
N TYR A 348 -31.16 -34.79 -21.98
CA TYR A 348 -30.06 -34.74 -21.01
C TYR A 348 -29.96 -36.04 -20.22
N VAL A 349 -28.77 -36.64 -20.21
CA VAL A 349 -28.52 -37.93 -19.56
C VAL A 349 -27.21 -37.88 -18.77
N SER A 350 -27.11 -38.63 -17.67
CA SER A 350 -25.87 -38.65 -16.87
C SER A 350 -24.72 -39.22 -17.70
N LYS A 351 -23.61 -38.47 -17.79
CA LYS A 351 -22.44 -38.87 -18.58
C LYS A 351 -21.82 -40.19 -18.08
N LEU A 352 -21.70 -40.34 -16.76
CA LEU A 352 -21.22 -41.58 -16.14
C LEU A 352 -22.14 -42.78 -16.41
N ALA A 353 -23.45 -42.57 -16.42
CA ALA A 353 -24.39 -43.65 -16.74
C ALA A 353 -24.31 -44.04 -18.22
N ALA A 354 -24.17 -43.05 -19.11
CA ALA A 354 -23.96 -43.28 -20.54
C ALA A 354 -22.67 -44.07 -20.79
N GLU A 355 -21.55 -43.66 -20.18
CA GLU A 355 -20.27 -44.37 -20.27
C GLU A 355 -20.35 -45.79 -19.68
N LYS A 356 -20.98 -45.94 -18.51
CA LYS A 356 -21.17 -47.25 -17.84
C LYS A 356 -21.98 -48.23 -18.70
N TYR A 357 -23.01 -47.75 -19.39
CA TYR A 357 -23.93 -48.60 -20.15
C TYR A 357 -23.61 -48.65 -21.65
N ALA A 358 -22.64 -47.87 -22.15
CA ALA A 358 -22.31 -47.78 -23.57
C ALA A 358 -22.03 -49.16 -24.20
N GLU A 359 -21.21 -49.97 -23.54
CA GLU A 359 -20.86 -51.30 -24.03
C GLU A 359 -22.06 -52.26 -24.02
N ALA A 360 -22.88 -52.19 -22.97
CA ALA A 360 -24.10 -52.98 -22.87
C ALA A 360 -25.11 -52.62 -23.97
N ILE A 361 -25.24 -51.34 -24.27
CA ILE A 361 -26.12 -50.83 -25.33
C ILE A 361 -25.58 -51.25 -26.70
N ARG A 362 -24.28 -51.14 -26.95
CA ARG A 362 -23.65 -51.60 -28.20
C ARG A 362 -23.88 -53.09 -28.44
N LEU A 363 -23.71 -53.92 -27.43
CA LEU A 363 -23.98 -55.36 -27.53
C LEU A 363 -25.46 -55.62 -27.77
N TYR A 364 -26.35 -54.88 -27.10
CA TYR A 364 -27.79 -55.03 -27.29
C TYR A 364 -28.24 -54.63 -28.70
N GLU A 365 -27.63 -53.59 -29.28
CA GLU A 365 -27.93 -53.13 -30.64
C GLU A 365 -27.38 -54.04 -31.75
N THR A 366 -26.31 -54.81 -31.48
CA THR A 366 -25.58 -55.54 -32.53
C THR A 366 -25.71 -57.06 -32.41
N THR A 367 -26.23 -57.58 -31.30
CA THR A 367 -26.39 -59.02 -31.06
C THR A 367 -27.84 -59.39 -30.79
N THR A 368 -28.17 -60.69 -30.97
CA THR A 368 -29.46 -61.27 -30.60
C THR A 368 -29.53 -61.66 -29.12
N GLU A 369 -28.46 -61.40 -28.34
CA GLU A 369 -28.42 -61.68 -26.91
C GLU A 369 -29.46 -60.81 -26.18
N ASN A 370 -30.20 -61.43 -25.24
CA ASN A 370 -31.15 -60.68 -24.45
C ASN A 370 -30.42 -59.76 -23.44
N LEU A 371 -31.08 -58.65 -23.09
CA LEU A 371 -30.50 -57.63 -22.20
C LEU A 371 -30.14 -58.17 -20.80
N LYS A 372 -30.78 -59.25 -20.34
CA LYS A 372 -30.51 -59.90 -19.05
C LYS A 372 -29.18 -60.65 -19.07
N SER A 373 -28.90 -61.37 -20.16
CA SER A 373 -27.62 -62.06 -20.41
C SER A 373 -26.48 -61.06 -20.54
N ILE A 374 -26.68 -59.97 -21.30
CA ILE A 374 -25.69 -58.90 -21.46
C ILE A 374 -25.38 -58.23 -20.10
N ALA A 375 -26.41 -57.96 -19.30
CA ALA A 375 -26.24 -57.40 -17.95
C ALA A 375 -25.38 -58.32 -17.07
N GLN A 376 -25.65 -59.63 -17.08
CA GLN A 376 -24.89 -60.61 -16.30
C GLN A 376 -23.43 -60.70 -16.76
N LYS A 377 -23.19 -60.75 -18.08
CA LYS A 377 -21.85 -60.80 -18.68
C LYS A 377 -20.98 -59.60 -18.33
N LEU A 378 -21.58 -58.41 -18.26
CA LEU A 378 -20.89 -57.16 -17.93
C LEU A 378 -20.90 -56.80 -16.44
N GLY A 379 -21.44 -57.67 -15.57
CA GLY A 379 -21.54 -57.40 -14.13
C GLY A 379 -22.46 -56.22 -13.78
N LEU A 380 -23.46 -55.94 -14.63
CA LEU A 380 -24.41 -54.84 -14.49
C LEU A 380 -25.72 -55.31 -13.84
N VAL A 381 -26.32 -54.43 -13.05
CA VAL A 381 -27.66 -54.68 -12.49
C VAL A 381 -28.70 -54.54 -13.60
N TYR A 382 -29.34 -55.65 -13.96
CA TYR A 382 -30.33 -55.73 -15.04
C TYR A 382 -31.44 -54.67 -14.91
N ASN A 383 -32.05 -54.51 -13.73
CA ASN A 383 -33.14 -53.55 -13.54
C ASN A 383 -32.71 -52.10 -13.82
N SER A 384 -31.47 -51.75 -13.47
CA SER A 384 -30.92 -50.42 -13.72
C SER A 384 -30.59 -50.21 -15.20
N LEU A 385 -29.99 -51.22 -15.86
CA LEU A 385 -29.70 -51.18 -17.29
C LEU A 385 -31.00 -51.14 -18.12
N GLY A 386 -31.95 -52.03 -17.86
CA GLY A 386 -33.24 -52.07 -18.56
C GLY A 386 -34.12 -50.86 -18.26
N GLY A 387 -33.99 -50.25 -17.09
CA GLY A 387 -34.61 -48.96 -16.79
C GLY A 387 -33.98 -47.81 -17.59
N TYR A 388 -32.66 -47.82 -17.76
CA TYR A 388 -31.92 -46.83 -18.54
C TYR A 388 -32.25 -46.90 -20.03
N VAL A 389 -32.18 -48.10 -20.62
CA VAL A 389 -32.44 -48.32 -22.05
C VAL A 389 -33.85 -47.84 -22.43
N ARG A 390 -34.89 -48.20 -21.65
CA ARG A 390 -36.28 -47.78 -21.92
C ARG A 390 -36.50 -46.27 -21.90
N ARG A 391 -35.79 -45.53 -21.04
CA ARG A 391 -36.00 -44.08 -20.86
C ARG A 391 -35.15 -43.26 -21.83
N ASN A 392 -33.95 -43.74 -22.13
CA ASN A 392 -32.89 -42.94 -22.76
C ASN A 392 -32.46 -43.46 -24.13
N CYS A 393 -32.72 -44.73 -24.46
CA CYS A 393 -32.27 -45.36 -25.71
C CYS A 393 -33.41 -46.17 -26.39
N PRO A 394 -34.54 -45.52 -26.77
CA PRO A 394 -35.64 -46.23 -27.44
C PRO A 394 -35.19 -46.81 -28.80
N GLU A 395 -34.33 -46.10 -29.53
CA GLU A 395 -33.79 -46.55 -30.81
C GLU A 395 -33.01 -47.87 -30.68
N ALA A 396 -32.27 -48.05 -29.58
CA ALA A 396 -31.54 -49.29 -29.33
C ALA A 396 -32.50 -50.49 -29.20
N MET A 397 -33.70 -50.28 -28.65
CA MET A 397 -34.73 -51.31 -28.59
C MET A 397 -35.30 -51.62 -29.97
N GLU A 398 -35.53 -50.61 -30.81
CA GLU A 398 -36.04 -50.79 -32.17
C GLU A 398 -35.05 -51.56 -33.04
N ARG A 399 -33.76 -51.22 -32.99
CA ARG A 399 -32.68 -51.93 -33.70
C ARG A 399 -32.58 -53.39 -33.28
N HIS A 400 -32.61 -53.66 -31.97
CA HIS A 400 -32.58 -55.03 -31.46
C HIS A 400 -33.82 -55.84 -31.90
N GLN A 401 -35.01 -55.24 -31.88
CA GLN A 401 -36.23 -55.90 -32.37
C GLN A 401 -36.16 -56.20 -33.87
N ALA A 402 -35.58 -55.31 -34.67
CA ALA A 402 -35.34 -55.55 -36.10
C ALA A 402 -34.35 -56.71 -36.32
N LEU A 403 -33.27 -56.78 -35.54
CA LEU A 403 -32.32 -57.90 -35.58
C LEU A 403 -33.00 -59.23 -35.25
N LEU A 404 -33.83 -59.29 -34.21
CA LEU A 404 -34.58 -60.50 -33.85
C LEU A 404 -35.59 -60.92 -34.94
N LYS A 405 -36.20 -59.97 -35.65
CA LYS A 405 -37.10 -60.26 -36.78
C LYS A 405 -36.34 -60.83 -37.97
N ASN A 406 -35.14 -60.31 -38.27
CA ASN A 406 -34.31 -60.79 -39.37
C ASN A 406 -33.70 -62.17 -39.07
N HIS A 407 -33.31 -62.43 -37.83
CA HIS A 407 -32.79 -63.73 -37.40
C HIS A 407 -33.86 -64.84 -37.34
N ARG A 408 -35.16 -64.48 -37.29
CA ARG A 408 -36.29 -65.42 -37.36
C ARG A 408 -36.80 -65.69 -38.78
N LYS A 409 -36.28 -64.97 -39.79
CA LYS A 409 -36.63 -65.13 -41.22
C LYS A 409 -35.70 -66.09 -41.97
N HIS A 410 -34.67 -66.59 -41.30
CA HIS A 410 -33.88 -67.76 -41.65
C HIS A 410 -34.17 -68.85 -40.63
#